data_AF-A0A3M2AMA3-F1
#
_entry.id   AF-A0A3M2AMA3-F1
#
_cell.length_a   1.000
_cell.length_b   1.000
_cell.length_c   1.000
_cell.angle_alpha   90.00
_cell.angle_beta   90.00
_cell.angle_gamma   90.00
#
_symmetry.space_group_name_H-M   'P 1'
#
loop_
_entity.id
_entity.type
_entity.pdbx_description
1 polymer ?
#
loop_
_entity_poly.entity_id
_entity_poly.type
_entity_poly.pdbx_seq_one_letter_code
_entity_poly.pdbx_strand_id
1 'polypeptide(L)'
;MLLQTLLKGTFSSLEEIKAKAGELFKPFQEWEELSPSLSLEVYDECTLLLARIDDKDFERLVGIFQDVQEAMGAFLSLALEYGWEEVPKSYCIYHAQEEGGKLIAGVKVGDQISFYEQRNLEDMVRLMAQMGRVVVYSSDLLTFIKDVYPEVDKKAFVIARQIAKGAGRAPSLEELAKIYGARVQTLEEKLRFIERLLENPVRLPYGEVNLPPFSFPVEGC
;
A
#
# COMPACT_ATOMS: atom_id res chain seq x y z
N MET A 1 -8.77 10.03 11.92
CA MET A 1 -7.60 9.28 11.36
C MET A 1 -7.72 7.77 11.61
N LEU A 2 -7.30 6.93 10.65
CA LEU A 2 -7.21 5.46 10.83
C LEU A 2 -5.80 4.98 10.49
N LEU A 3 -5.14 4.37 11.47
CA LEU A 3 -3.80 3.81 11.37
C LEU A 3 -3.83 2.29 11.47
N GLN A 4 -2.80 1.66 10.95
CA GLN A 4 -2.63 0.21 10.96
C GLN A 4 -1.16 -0.18 11.12
N THR A 5 -0.91 -1.36 11.68
CA THR A 5 0.41 -2.01 11.66
C THR A 5 0.23 -3.53 11.66
N LEU A 6 1.18 -4.26 11.08
CA LEU A 6 1.08 -5.71 10.95
C LEU A 6 2.15 -6.40 11.80
N LEU A 7 1.70 -7.29 12.68
CA LEU A 7 2.55 -8.05 13.60
C LEU A 7 2.64 -9.50 13.15
N LYS A 8 3.86 -10.04 13.10
CA LYS A 8 4.08 -11.47 12.82
C LYS A 8 3.65 -12.31 14.03
N GLY A 9 2.80 -13.31 13.78
CA GLY A 9 2.21 -14.17 14.79
C GLY A 9 0.74 -13.83 15.08
N THR A 10 0.05 -14.81 15.63
CA THR A 10 -1.35 -14.67 16.07
C THR A 10 -1.38 -14.24 17.52
N PHE A 11 -1.86 -13.02 17.79
CA PHE A 11 -2.05 -12.50 19.14
C PHE A 11 -3.52 -12.54 19.52
N SER A 12 -3.80 -12.91 20.76
CA SER A 12 -5.16 -13.09 21.25
C SER A 12 -5.74 -11.87 21.96
N SER A 13 -4.89 -10.90 22.32
CA SER A 13 -5.29 -9.72 23.09
C SER A 13 -4.32 -8.54 22.89
N LEU A 14 -4.80 -7.34 23.19
CA LEU A 14 -3.99 -6.11 23.16
C LEU A 14 -2.94 -6.12 24.27
N GLU A 15 -3.23 -6.73 25.42
CA GLU A 15 -2.32 -6.89 26.53
C GLU A 15 -1.09 -7.71 26.14
N GLU A 16 -1.29 -8.78 25.35
CA GLU A 16 -0.20 -9.60 24.84
C GLU A 16 0.72 -8.81 23.91
N ILE A 17 0.13 -8.00 23.03
CA ILE A 17 0.88 -7.14 22.10
C ILE A 17 1.62 -6.04 22.87
N LYS A 18 0.98 -5.38 23.84
CA LYS A 18 1.64 -4.38 24.70
C LYS A 18 2.83 -4.94 25.46
N ALA A 19 2.75 -6.20 25.91
CA ALA A 19 3.85 -6.85 26.60
C ALA A 19 5.03 -7.18 25.67
N LYS A 20 4.77 -7.57 24.42
CA LYS A 20 5.81 -8.00 23.46
C LYS A 20 6.35 -6.89 22.56
N ALA A 21 5.52 -5.90 22.26
CA ALA A 21 5.77 -4.82 21.32
C ALA A 21 5.28 -3.47 21.88
N GLY A 22 5.52 -3.21 23.16
CA GLY A 22 5.05 -2.02 23.88
C GLY A 22 5.50 -0.69 23.25
N GLU A 23 6.66 -0.68 22.60
CA GLU A 23 7.19 0.49 21.87
C GLU A 23 6.21 1.00 20.79
N LEU A 24 5.42 0.12 20.16
CA LEU A 24 4.41 0.51 19.16
C LEU A 24 3.37 1.49 19.72
N PHE A 25 3.18 1.52 21.04
CA PHE A 25 2.17 2.36 21.67
C PHE A 25 2.72 3.71 22.16
N LYS A 26 4.02 3.96 22.03
CA LYS A 26 4.64 5.22 22.46
C LYS A 26 4.02 6.48 21.84
N PRO A 27 3.69 6.53 20.53
CA PRO A 27 3.05 7.71 19.95
C PRO A 27 1.77 8.12 20.70
N PHE A 28 0.95 7.15 21.11
CA PHE A 28 -0.29 7.41 21.83
C PHE A 28 -0.09 7.69 23.33
N GLN A 29 1.07 7.36 23.88
CA GLN A 29 1.44 7.72 25.26
C GLN A 29 1.98 9.15 25.33
N GLU A 30 2.72 9.57 24.30
CA GLU A 30 3.29 10.92 24.22
C GLU A 30 2.25 11.98 23.83
N TRP A 31 1.18 11.58 23.15
CA TRP A 31 0.06 12.44 22.77
C TRP A 31 -1.19 12.11 23.60
N GLU A 32 -1.16 12.48 24.88
CA GLU A 32 -2.19 12.16 25.87
C GLU A 32 -3.59 12.70 25.51
N GLU A 33 -3.68 13.72 24.67
CA GLU A 33 -4.93 14.30 24.19
C GLU A 33 -5.69 13.40 23.21
N LEU A 34 -4.99 12.45 22.59
CA LEU A 34 -5.55 11.51 21.63
C LEU A 34 -6.09 10.26 22.34
N SER A 35 -7.33 9.87 22.03
CA SER A 35 -7.98 8.71 22.62
C SER A 35 -8.21 7.62 21.55
N PRO A 36 -7.17 6.84 21.20
CA PRO A 36 -7.29 5.84 20.15
C PRO A 36 -8.20 4.68 20.55
N SER A 37 -9.12 4.31 19.66
CA SER A 37 -9.82 3.02 19.72
C SER A 37 -9.00 1.97 18.97
N LEU A 38 -8.60 0.91 19.68
CA LEU A 38 -7.76 -0.16 19.15
C LEU A 38 -8.59 -1.41 18.83
N SER A 39 -8.31 -2.05 17.69
CA SER A 39 -8.90 -3.34 17.33
C SER A 39 -7.89 -4.28 16.68
N LEU A 40 -8.17 -5.58 16.80
CA LEU A 40 -7.32 -6.65 16.27
C LEU A 40 -8.06 -7.44 15.21
N GLU A 41 -7.39 -7.70 14.10
CA GLU A 41 -7.83 -8.62 13.06
C GLU A 41 -6.74 -9.65 12.81
N VAL A 42 -7.11 -10.93 12.72
CA VAL A 42 -6.16 -12.00 12.37
C VAL A 42 -6.22 -12.20 10.87
N TYR A 43 -5.07 -12.14 10.21
CA TYR A 43 -4.91 -12.43 8.80
C TYR A 43 -3.79 -13.45 8.63
N ASP A 44 -4.17 -14.68 8.28
CA ASP A 44 -3.26 -15.82 8.18
C ASP A 44 -2.42 -16.01 9.46
N GLU A 45 -1.09 -16.06 9.36
CA GLU A 45 -0.18 -16.17 10.51
C GLU A 45 0.17 -14.83 11.17
N CYS A 46 -0.63 -13.79 10.93
CA CYS A 46 -0.30 -12.40 11.26
C CYS A 46 -1.48 -11.72 11.95
N THR A 47 -1.18 -10.70 12.74
CA THR A 47 -2.18 -9.89 13.44
C THR A 47 -2.09 -8.46 12.96
N LEU A 48 -3.17 -7.97 12.35
CA LEU A 48 -3.35 -6.58 12.00
C LEU A 48 -3.89 -5.84 13.22
N LEU A 49 -3.14 -4.84 13.67
CA LEU A 49 -3.54 -3.93 14.73
C LEU A 49 -4.01 -2.62 14.08
N LEU A 50 -5.24 -2.22 14.37
CA LEU A 50 -5.84 -0.98 13.89
C LEU A 50 -5.98 0.02 15.03
N ALA A 51 -5.68 1.28 14.76
CA ALA A 51 -5.92 2.40 15.67
C ALA A 51 -6.77 3.46 14.97
N ARG A 52 -7.96 3.70 15.52
CA ARG A 52 -8.85 4.77 15.09
C ARG A 52 -8.77 5.93 16.07
N ILE A 53 -8.49 7.12 15.56
CA ILE A 53 -8.50 8.36 16.33
C ILE A 53 -9.55 9.26 15.69
N ASP A 54 -10.49 9.77 16.48
CA ASP A 54 -11.52 10.66 15.94
C ASP A 54 -10.96 12.07 15.74
N ASP A 55 -11.42 12.75 14.68
CA ASP A 55 -10.91 14.07 14.31
C ASP A 55 -11.11 15.12 15.42
N LYS A 56 -12.13 14.92 16.28
CA LYS A 56 -12.40 15.73 17.48
C LYS A 56 -11.26 15.75 18.49
N ASP A 57 -10.42 14.72 18.53
CA ASP A 57 -9.27 14.72 19.43
C ASP A 57 -8.19 15.68 18.90
N PHE A 58 -8.00 15.76 17.57
CA PHE A 58 -7.10 16.72 16.94
C PHE A 58 -7.63 18.16 16.98
N GLU A 59 -8.95 18.36 16.95
CA GLU A 59 -9.56 19.69 17.14
C GLU A 59 -9.16 20.33 18.48
N ARG A 60 -8.91 19.53 19.53
CA ARG A 60 -8.47 20.04 20.84
C ARG A 60 -7.04 20.56 20.84
N LEU A 61 -6.25 20.16 19.84
CA LEU A 61 -4.84 20.56 19.68
C LEU A 61 -4.69 21.84 18.86
N VAL A 62 -5.79 22.33 18.27
CA VAL A 62 -5.81 23.63 17.58
C VAL A 62 -5.53 24.74 18.59
N GLY A 63 -4.49 25.53 18.32
CA GLY A 63 -3.93 26.52 19.26
C GLY A 63 -2.55 26.15 19.78
N ILE A 64 -2.19 24.86 19.78
CA ILE A 64 -0.79 24.38 19.83
C ILE A 64 -0.26 24.27 18.39
N PHE A 65 -1.07 23.65 17.52
CA PHE A 65 -0.87 23.62 16.08
C PHE A 65 -1.73 24.67 15.39
N GLN A 66 -1.33 25.07 14.18
CA GLN A 66 -2.02 26.06 13.35
C GLN A 66 -3.42 25.57 12.96
N ASP A 67 -3.56 24.29 12.61
CA ASP A 67 -4.82 23.66 12.28
C ASP A 67 -4.81 22.13 12.53
N VAL A 68 -5.97 21.49 12.31
CA VAL A 68 -6.16 20.04 12.49
C VAL A 68 -5.27 19.23 11.55
N GLN A 69 -5.02 19.69 10.32
CA GLN A 69 -4.20 18.95 9.36
C GLN A 69 -2.74 18.95 9.77
N GLU A 70 -2.24 20.06 10.29
CA GLU A 70 -0.89 20.13 10.85
C GLU A 70 -0.73 19.20 12.05
N ALA A 71 -1.68 19.21 12.99
CA ALA A 71 -1.66 18.30 14.15
C ALA A 71 -1.69 16.82 13.71
N MET A 72 -2.55 16.48 12.76
CA MET A 72 -2.61 15.14 12.17
C MET A 72 -1.30 14.75 11.47
N GLY A 73 -0.70 15.65 10.69
CA GLY A 73 0.55 15.40 9.97
C GLY A 73 1.75 15.20 10.90
N ALA A 74 1.82 15.98 11.98
CA ALA A 74 2.84 15.84 13.01
C ALA A 74 2.70 14.50 13.75
N PHE A 75 1.48 14.13 14.16
CA PHE A 75 1.23 12.84 14.80
C PHE A 75 1.53 11.67 13.87
N LEU A 76 1.11 11.73 12.60
CA LEU A 76 1.36 10.68 11.62
C LEU A 76 2.87 10.46 11.41
N SER A 77 3.64 11.54 11.38
CA SER A 77 5.10 11.47 11.23
C SER A 77 5.74 10.70 12.39
N LEU A 78 5.32 10.98 13.64
CA LEU A 78 5.74 10.20 14.81
C LEU A 78 5.26 8.75 14.72
N ALA A 79 4.00 8.51 14.38
CA ALA A 79 3.44 7.16 14.28
C ALA A 79 4.20 6.29 13.25
N LEU A 80 4.60 6.87 12.12
CA LEU A 80 5.41 6.21 11.08
C LEU A 80 6.77 5.74 11.62
N GLU A 81 7.43 6.53 12.48
CA GLU A 81 8.70 6.13 13.10
C GLU A 81 8.55 4.87 13.99
N TYR A 82 7.36 4.67 14.54
CA TYR A 82 7.01 3.49 15.34
C TYR A 82 6.32 2.38 14.54
N GLY A 83 6.36 2.44 13.20
CA GLY A 83 5.86 1.37 12.33
C GLY A 83 4.35 1.34 12.13
N TRP A 84 3.65 2.45 12.41
CA TRP A 84 2.26 2.63 12.01
C TRP A 84 2.18 3.25 10.62
N GLU A 85 1.19 2.82 9.85
CA GLU A 85 0.88 3.38 8.55
C GLU A 85 -0.54 3.95 8.56
N GLU A 86 -0.81 5.06 7.86
CA GLU A 86 -2.19 5.45 7.59
C GLU A 86 -2.84 4.43 6.65
N VAL A 87 -4.06 4.00 6.95
CA VAL A 87 -4.81 3.13 6.02
C VAL A 87 -5.05 3.89 4.71
N PRO A 88 -4.53 3.41 3.57
CA PRO A 88 -4.60 4.17 2.32
C PRO A 88 -6.04 4.22 1.81
N LYS A 89 -6.49 5.44 1.49
CA LYS A 89 -7.86 5.72 0.99
C LYS A 89 -7.95 5.74 -0.53
N SER A 90 -6.81 5.80 -1.21
CA SER A 90 -6.68 5.86 -2.65
C SER A 90 -5.53 4.99 -3.12
N TYR A 91 -5.63 4.49 -4.35
CA TYR A 91 -4.55 3.79 -5.00
C TYR A 91 -4.49 4.15 -6.49
N CYS A 92 -3.30 4.02 -7.07
CA CYS A 92 -3.12 3.95 -8.51
C CYS A 92 -2.45 2.65 -8.91
N ILE A 93 -2.59 2.27 -10.18
CA ILE A 93 -1.85 1.15 -10.76
C ILE A 93 -0.78 1.70 -11.66
N TYR A 94 0.44 1.23 -11.51
CA TYR A 94 1.60 1.65 -12.30
C TYR A 94 2.21 0.47 -13.06
N HIS A 95 2.52 0.73 -14.33
CA HIS A 95 3.30 -0.17 -15.17
C HIS A 95 4.14 0.63 -16.16
N ALA A 96 5.22 0.04 -16.65
CA ALA A 96 6.04 0.62 -17.70
C ALA A 96 6.45 -0.46 -18.69
N GLN A 97 6.54 -0.10 -19.96
CA GLN A 97 7.01 -0.99 -21.01
C GLN A 97 7.82 -0.23 -22.04
N GLU A 98 8.66 -0.95 -22.78
CA GLU A 98 9.37 -0.38 -23.93
C GLU A 98 8.49 -0.48 -25.18
N GLU A 99 8.33 0.62 -25.89
CA GLU A 99 7.59 0.71 -27.14
C GLU A 99 8.39 1.56 -28.14
N GLY A 100 8.76 0.97 -29.27
CA GLY A 100 9.54 1.66 -30.32
C GLY A 100 10.91 2.17 -29.84
N GLY A 101 11.57 1.46 -28.92
CA GLY A 101 12.88 1.87 -28.37
C GLY A 101 12.80 2.95 -27.28
N LYS A 102 11.59 3.26 -26.78
CA LYS A 102 11.36 4.23 -25.71
C LYS A 102 10.63 3.59 -24.56
N LEU A 103 11.02 3.93 -23.34
CA LEU A 103 10.27 3.55 -22.14
C LEU A 103 9.03 4.44 -22.02
N ILE A 104 7.85 3.82 -22.01
CA ILE A 104 6.57 4.46 -21.77
C ILE A 104 6.01 3.92 -20.46
N ALA A 105 5.68 4.84 -19.56
CA ALA A 105 5.04 4.56 -18.29
C ALA A 105 3.54 4.86 -18.37
N GLY A 106 2.76 4.09 -17.61
CA GLY A 106 1.32 4.20 -17.58
C GLY A 106 0.85 4.16 -16.13
N VAL A 107 -0.02 5.10 -15.78
CA VAL A 107 -0.64 5.18 -14.47
C VAL A 107 -2.15 5.19 -14.64
N LYS A 108 -2.83 4.31 -13.91
CA LYS A 108 -4.28 4.22 -13.87
C LYS A 108 -4.82 4.64 -12.51
N VAL A 109 -5.82 5.52 -12.53
CA VAL A 109 -6.51 6.07 -11.36
C VAL A 109 -8.01 6.02 -11.61
N GLY A 110 -8.73 5.16 -10.88
CA GLY A 110 -10.11 4.84 -11.23
C GLY A 110 -10.19 4.44 -12.70
N ASP A 111 -11.12 5.01 -13.47
CA ASP A 111 -11.26 4.71 -14.90
C ASP A 111 -10.25 5.41 -15.82
N GLN A 112 -9.49 6.37 -15.30
CA GLN A 112 -8.58 7.17 -16.10
C GLN A 112 -7.21 6.52 -16.23
N ILE A 113 -6.68 6.48 -17.45
CA ILE A 113 -5.33 5.98 -17.76
C ILE A 113 -4.55 7.11 -18.39
N SER A 114 -3.39 7.41 -17.82
CA SER A 114 -2.46 8.43 -18.30
C SER A 114 -1.13 7.80 -18.69
N PHE A 115 -0.54 8.28 -19.78
CA PHE A 115 0.74 7.80 -20.29
C PHE A 115 1.81 8.88 -20.16
N TYR A 116 3.01 8.43 -19.81
CA TYR A 116 4.14 9.29 -19.51
C TYR A 116 5.38 8.77 -20.25
N GLU A 117 6.07 9.68 -20.90
CA GLU A 117 7.41 9.49 -21.46
C GLU A 117 8.46 10.09 -20.52
N GLN A 118 9.74 9.93 -20.83
CA GLN A 118 10.83 10.46 -20.00
C GLN A 118 10.70 11.96 -19.65
N ARG A 119 10.05 12.76 -20.51
CA ARG A 119 9.94 14.23 -20.34
C ARG A 119 8.89 14.66 -19.32
N ASN A 120 7.92 13.83 -18.99
CA ASN A 120 6.84 14.14 -18.04
C ASN A 120 6.78 13.13 -16.87
N LEU A 121 7.92 12.49 -16.56
CA LEU A 121 8.06 11.63 -15.38
C LEU A 121 7.79 12.36 -14.07
N GLU A 122 8.10 13.65 -14.00
CA GLU A 122 7.85 14.44 -12.79
C GLU A 122 6.35 14.57 -12.49
N ASP A 123 5.52 14.81 -13.52
CA ASP A 123 4.07 14.87 -13.39
C ASP A 123 3.49 13.53 -12.95
N MET A 124 3.99 12.44 -13.55
CA MET A 124 3.63 11.07 -13.18
C MET A 124 3.90 10.83 -11.69
N VAL A 125 5.07 11.25 -11.22
CA VAL A 125 5.46 10.98 -9.84
C VAL A 125 4.72 11.88 -8.87
N ARG A 126 4.49 13.16 -9.19
CA ARG A 126 3.61 14.01 -8.36
C ARG A 126 2.22 13.38 -8.21
N LEU A 127 1.65 12.83 -9.29
CA LEU A 127 0.39 12.09 -9.24
C LEU A 127 0.50 10.86 -8.31
N MET A 128 1.52 10.02 -8.50
CA MET A 128 1.71 8.84 -7.64
C MET A 128 1.99 9.21 -6.18
N ALA A 129 2.71 10.30 -5.92
CA ALA A 129 3.04 10.80 -4.59
C ALA A 129 1.78 11.18 -3.78
N GLN A 130 0.73 11.67 -4.46
CA GLN A 130 -0.57 11.97 -3.85
C GLN A 130 -1.42 10.73 -3.53
N MET A 131 -1.05 9.56 -4.04
CA MET A 131 -1.79 8.33 -3.78
C MET A 131 -1.37 7.66 -2.48
N GLY A 132 -2.36 7.12 -1.73
CA GLY A 132 -2.08 6.33 -0.54
C GLY A 132 -1.35 5.02 -0.86
N ARG A 133 -1.64 4.43 -2.03
CA ARG A 133 -1.00 3.18 -2.48
C ARG A 133 -0.64 3.21 -3.97
N VAL A 134 0.50 2.61 -4.31
CA VAL A 134 0.91 2.39 -5.70
C VAL A 134 0.95 0.88 -5.96
N VAL A 135 0.00 0.37 -6.73
CA VAL A 135 -0.07 -1.04 -7.08
C VAL A 135 0.80 -1.30 -8.29
N VAL A 136 1.70 -2.28 -8.18
CA VAL A 136 2.54 -2.75 -9.27
C VAL A 136 2.50 -4.27 -9.34
N TYR A 137 2.71 -4.82 -10.53
CA TYR A 137 2.81 -6.27 -10.66
C TYR A 137 4.13 -6.80 -10.11
N SER A 138 5.26 -6.27 -10.62
CA SER A 138 6.62 -6.66 -10.23
C SER A 138 7.38 -5.48 -9.61
N SER A 139 8.26 -5.77 -8.65
CA SER A 139 9.21 -4.81 -8.08
C SER A 139 10.20 -4.26 -9.11
N ASP A 140 10.41 -4.98 -10.23
CA ASP A 140 11.31 -4.52 -11.29
C ASP A 140 10.86 -3.17 -11.85
N LEU A 141 9.55 -2.91 -11.88
CA LEU A 141 8.97 -1.65 -12.34
C LEU A 141 9.33 -0.47 -11.43
N LEU A 142 9.55 -0.72 -10.14
CA LEU A 142 9.94 0.29 -9.17
C LEU A 142 11.41 0.69 -9.33
N THR A 143 12.26 -0.19 -9.87
CA THR A 143 13.68 0.11 -10.05
C THR A 143 13.93 1.34 -10.93
N PHE A 144 13.01 1.64 -11.85
CA PHE A 144 13.10 2.82 -12.71
C PHE A 144 12.79 4.14 -12.00
N ILE A 145 12.14 4.11 -10.84
CA ILE A 145 11.64 5.31 -10.16
C ILE A 145 12.10 5.43 -8.70
N LYS A 146 12.52 4.33 -8.05
CA LYS A 146 12.85 4.28 -6.62
C LYS A 146 14.03 5.18 -6.23
N ASP A 147 15.03 5.31 -7.12
CA ASP A 147 16.23 6.11 -6.84
C ASP A 147 15.93 7.62 -6.91
N VAL A 148 14.86 7.98 -7.63
CA VAL A 148 14.41 9.37 -7.77
C VAL A 148 13.33 9.69 -6.74
N TYR A 149 12.51 8.71 -6.35
CA TYR A 149 11.32 8.92 -5.52
C TYR A 149 11.10 7.75 -4.53
N PRO A 150 11.86 7.71 -3.43
CA PRO A 150 11.80 6.62 -2.45
C PRO A 150 10.43 6.50 -1.77
N GLU A 151 9.65 7.59 -1.70
CA GLU A 151 8.30 7.54 -1.12
C GLU A 151 7.32 6.67 -1.92
N VAL A 152 7.51 6.54 -3.23
CA VAL A 152 6.67 5.66 -4.07
C VAL A 152 6.96 4.19 -3.76
N ASP A 153 8.22 3.85 -3.51
CA ASP A 153 8.64 2.49 -3.16
C ASP A 153 8.06 2.05 -1.81
N LYS A 154 8.08 2.94 -0.81
CA LYS A 154 7.54 2.67 0.54
C LYS A 154 6.05 2.33 0.55
N LYS A 155 5.29 2.84 -0.42
CA LYS A 155 3.84 2.60 -0.55
C LYS A 155 3.49 1.64 -1.69
N ALA A 156 4.46 0.88 -2.19
CA ALA A 156 4.24 0.00 -3.33
C ALA A 156 3.63 -1.34 -2.92
N PHE A 157 2.39 -1.61 -3.33
CA PHE A 157 1.79 -2.95 -3.22
C PHE A 157 2.21 -3.80 -4.42
N VAL A 158 3.07 -4.79 -4.18
CA VAL A 158 3.63 -5.65 -5.24
C VAL A 158 2.86 -6.97 -5.33
N ILE A 159 2.02 -7.14 -6.36
CA ILE A 159 1.16 -8.33 -6.53
C ILE A 159 1.97 -9.62 -6.60
N ALA A 160 3.05 -9.66 -7.41
CA ALA A 160 3.86 -10.86 -7.55
C ALA A 160 4.49 -11.30 -6.21
N ARG A 161 4.82 -10.36 -5.32
CA ARG A 161 5.32 -10.69 -3.98
C ARG A 161 4.25 -11.40 -3.15
N GLN A 162 3.02 -10.90 -3.19
CA GLN A 162 1.90 -11.50 -2.45
C GLN A 162 1.53 -12.89 -2.99
N ILE A 163 1.53 -13.06 -4.32
CA ILE A 163 1.35 -14.39 -4.93
C ILE A 163 2.45 -15.36 -4.49
N ALA A 164 3.71 -14.91 -4.50
CA ALA A 164 4.84 -15.76 -4.12
C ALA A 164 4.81 -16.18 -2.64
N LYS A 165 4.28 -15.36 -1.73
CA LYS A 165 4.08 -15.76 -0.32
C LYS A 165 3.11 -16.94 -0.20
N GLY A 166 2.00 -16.92 -0.94
CA GLY A 166 0.98 -17.98 -0.89
C GLY A 166 1.30 -19.24 -1.72
N ALA A 167 1.98 -19.08 -2.86
CA ALA A 167 2.20 -20.15 -3.83
C ALA A 167 3.69 -20.53 -4.05
N GLY A 168 4.60 -19.92 -3.30
CA GLY A 168 6.05 -20.11 -3.42
C GLY A 168 6.71 -19.42 -4.63
N ARG A 169 5.95 -19.18 -5.71
CA ARG A 169 6.42 -18.44 -6.89
C ARG A 169 5.26 -17.73 -7.59
N ALA A 170 5.51 -16.51 -8.06
CA ALA A 170 4.61 -15.81 -8.95
C ALA A 170 4.94 -16.06 -10.43
N PRO A 171 3.94 -16.34 -11.29
CA PRO A 171 4.09 -16.30 -12.75
C PRO A 171 4.42 -14.89 -13.25
N SER A 172 4.76 -14.73 -14.53
CA SER A 172 4.79 -13.41 -15.18
C SER A 172 3.36 -12.87 -15.44
N LEU A 173 3.22 -11.57 -15.68
CA LEU A 173 1.93 -10.96 -16.01
C LEU A 173 1.34 -11.58 -17.29
N GLU A 174 2.19 -11.88 -18.26
CA GLU A 174 1.83 -12.53 -19.53
C GLU A 174 1.40 -13.98 -19.34
N GLU A 175 2.04 -14.71 -18.42
CA GLU A 175 1.63 -16.07 -18.05
C GLU A 175 0.24 -16.06 -17.41
N LEU A 176 -0.02 -15.14 -16.47
CA LEU A 176 -1.35 -14.95 -15.89
C LEU A 176 -2.37 -14.58 -16.97
N ALA A 177 -2.05 -13.65 -17.87
CA ALA A 177 -2.97 -13.25 -18.93
C ALA A 177 -3.39 -14.43 -19.82
N LYS A 178 -2.46 -15.34 -20.14
CA LYS A 178 -2.77 -16.59 -20.88
C LYS A 178 -3.76 -17.48 -20.12
N ILE A 179 -3.58 -17.65 -18.81
CA ILE A 179 -4.50 -18.44 -17.97
C ILE A 179 -5.91 -17.84 -17.99
N TYR A 180 -6.01 -16.51 -17.98
CA TYR A 180 -7.28 -15.78 -17.99
C TYR A 180 -7.87 -15.57 -19.39
N GLY A 181 -7.18 -16.02 -20.46
CA GLY A 181 -7.57 -15.72 -21.84
C GLY A 181 -7.60 -14.21 -22.16
N ALA A 182 -6.83 -13.41 -21.42
CA ALA A 182 -6.78 -11.96 -21.54
C ALA A 182 -5.68 -11.52 -22.53
N ARG A 183 -5.89 -10.37 -23.16
CA ARG A 183 -4.86 -9.68 -23.94
C ARG A 183 -4.14 -8.68 -23.03
N VAL A 184 -2.81 -8.63 -23.14
CA VAL A 184 -1.91 -7.74 -22.39
C VAL A 184 -0.77 -7.24 -23.27
N GLN A 185 -1.08 -6.95 -24.54
CA GLN A 185 -0.10 -6.49 -25.53
C GLN A 185 0.19 -5.00 -25.38
N THR A 186 -0.82 -4.22 -25.03
CA THR A 186 -0.67 -2.77 -24.82
C THR A 186 -0.51 -2.45 -23.33
N LEU A 187 0.08 -1.28 -23.05
CA LEU A 187 0.22 -0.78 -21.69
C LEU A 187 -1.15 -0.57 -21.01
N GLU A 188 -2.15 -0.11 -21.78
CA GLU A 188 -3.53 0.00 -21.31
C GLU A 188 -4.10 -1.36 -20.89
N GLU A 189 -3.95 -2.38 -21.74
CA GLU A 189 -4.43 -3.73 -21.46
C GLU A 189 -3.77 -4.32 -20.20
N LYS A 190 -2.46 -4.10 -20.04
CA LYS A 190 -1.72 -4.52 -18.84
C LYS A 190 -2.24 -3.85 -17.57
N LEU A 191 -2.46 -2.53 -17.59
CA LEU A 191 -2.98 -1.79 -16.44
C LEU A 191 -4.37 -2.27 -16.02
N ARG A 192 -5.27 -2.48 -16.99
CA ARG A 192 -6.61 -3.02 -16.73
C ARG A 192 -6.56 -4.46 -16.22
N PHE A 193 -5.64 -5.26 -16.75
CA PHE A 193 -5.47 -6.63 -16.29
C PHE A 193 -4.95 -6.70 -14.85
N ILE A 194 -4.00 -5.83 -14.48
CA ILE A 194 -3.51 -5.71 -13.10
C ILE A 194 -4.63 -5.32 -12.14
N GLU A 195 -5.51 -4.38 -12.52
CA GLU A 195 -6.67 -4.00 -11.70
C GLU A 195 -7.57 -5.21 -11.43
N ARG A 196 -7.88 -5.98 -12.48
CA ARG A 196 -8.73 -7.17 -12.38
C ARG A 196 -8.16 -8.24 -11.44
N LEU A 197 -6.83 -8.32 -11.29
CA LEU A 197 -6.20 -9.24 -10.33
C LEU A 197 -6.47 -8.86 -8.88
N LEU A 198 -6.81 -7.60 -8.58
CA LEU A 198 -7.14 -7.14 -7.22
C LEU A 198 -8.58 -7.48 -6.81
N GLU A 199 -9.46 -7.71 -7.77
CA GLU A 199 -10.91 -7.89 -7.53
C GLU A 199 -11.30 -9.31 -7.16
N ASN A 200 -10.48 -10.31 -7.53
CA ASN A 200 -10.80 -11.72 -7.42
C ASN A 200 -9.59 -12.53 -6.95
N PRO A 201 -9.80 -13.74 -6.40
CA PRO A 201 -8.72 -14.69 -6.20
C PRO A 201 -7.92 -14.88 -7.50
N VAL A 202 -6.59 -14.83 -7.39
CA VAL A 202 -5.69 -14.99 -8.54
C VAL A 202 -5.56 -16.46 -8.88
N ARG A 203 -6.00 -16.83 -10.07
CA ARG A 203 -5.87 -18.18 -10.63
C ARG A 203 -4.45 -18.41 -11.10
N LEU A 204 -3.88 -19.51 -10.62
CA LEU A 204 -2.57 -20.02 -10.97
C LEU A 204 -2.72 -21.42 -11.59
N PRO A 205 -1.69 -21.96 -12.26
CA PRO A 205 -1.73 -23.31 -12.80
C PRO A 205 -1.97 -24.40 -11.74
N TYR A 206 -1.67 -24.11 -10.48
CA TYR A 206 -1.66 -25.07 -9.37
C TYR A 206 -2.69 -24.77 -8.28
N GLY A 207 -3.56 -23.77 -8.48
CA GLY A 207 -4.56 -23.37 -7.48
C GLY A 207 -4.96 -21.91 -7.59
N GLU A 208 -5.59 -21.37 -6.55
CA GLU A 208 -5.98 -19.97 -6.44
C GLU A 208 -5.33 -19.33 -5.22
N VAL A 209 -4.96 -18.05 -5.32
CA VAL A 209 -4.38 -17.27 -4.22
C VAL A 209 -5.24 -16.04 -3.97
N ASN A 210 -5.67 -15.86 -2.73
CA ASN A 210 -6.33 -14.63 -2.30
C ASN A 210 -5.26 -13.57 -2.02
N LEU A 211 -5.29 -12.47 -2.78
CA LEU A 211 -4.45 -11.33 -2.46
C LEU A 211 -5.00 -10.63 -1.21
N PRO A 212 -4.13 -10.18 -0.29
CA PRO A 212 -4.58 -9.26 0.75
C PRO A 212 -5.13 -7.98 0.09
N PRO A 213 -6.05 -7.26 0.76
CA PRO A 213 -6.50 -5.96 0.30
C PRO A 213 -5.31 -5.03 0.04
N PHE A 214 -5.36 -4.21 -1.01
CA PHE A 214 -4.29 -3.23 -1.30
C PHE A 214 -4.05 -2.27 -0.12
N SER A 215 -5.06 -2.12 0.73
CA SER A 215 -5.01 -1.28 1.92
C SER A 215 -4.22 -1.88 3.06
N PHE A 216 -3.79 -3.13 3.00
CA PHE A 216 -2.96 -3.72 4.05
C PHE A 216 -1.58 -3.07 4.12
N PRO A 217 -0.91 -3.12 5.28
CA PRO A 217 0.44 -2.58 5.45
C PRO A 217 1.43 -3.19 4.45
N VAL A 218 2.31 -2.35 3.89
CA VAL A 218 3.29 -2.79 2.88
C VAL A 218 4.47 -3.52 3.53
N GLU A 219 4.84 -3.06 4.71
CA GLU A 219 5.87 -3.64 5.57
C GLU A 219 5.19 -4.51 6.62
N GLY A 220 5.27 -5.83 6.43
CA GLY A 220 4.71 -6.80 7.36
C GLY A 220 4.35 -8.10 6.64
N CYS A 221 4.54 -9.22 7.36
CA CYS A 221 4.21 -10.60 6.98
C CYS A 221 4.14 -10.85 5.46
#